data_AF-A0A9X9R3X4-F1
#
_entry.id   AF-A0A9X9R3X4-F1
#
_cell.length_a   1.000
_cell.length_b   1.000
_cell.length_c   1.000
_cell.angle_alpha   90.00
_cell.angle_beta   90.00
_cell.angle_gamma   90.00
#
_symmetry.space_group_name_H-M   'P 1'
#
loop_
_entity.id
_entity.type
_entity.pdbx_description
1 polymer ?
#
loop_
_entity_poly.entity_id
_entity_poly.type
_entity_poly.pdbx_seq_one_letter_code
_entity_poly.pdbx_strand_id
1 'polypeptide(L)'
;MTAILITGYRSFELGIFSSKDQRISMIKTAIRKDLINYLEEGVDWFIFTGNLGFEQWALEVVNDLKTEYLLQVATIFPFETHGHNWSEQNQELLSQFKAVDFVKYSFPTYENPQQFSSYYQFLLANTEGAYVFYDTEHETNLKYLVAKMKQLPDYDLSFLTFERLNEIVEE
;
A
#
# COMPACT_ATOMS: atom_id res chain seq x y z
N MET A 1 10.65 8.57 14.19
CA MET A 1 9.66 8.62 13.13
C MET A 1 10.25 7.85 11.99
N THR A 2 9.68 6.68 11.74
CA THR A 2 10.08 5.70 10.74
C THR A 2 8.80 5.34 9.99
N ALA A 3 8.75 5.74 8.72
CA ALA A 3 7.61 5.61 7.84
C ALA A 3 7.90 4.62 6.73
N ILE A 4 7.02 3.65 6.54
CA ILE A 4 7.12 2.73 5.40
C ILE A 4 5.96 2.91 4.45
N LEU A 5 6.23 2.77 3.15
CA LEU A 5 5.24 2.77 2.10
C LEU A 5 4.61 1.38 1.95
N ILE A 6 3.29 1.29 2.03
CA ILE A 6 2.56 0.07 1.70
C ILE A 6 1.99 0.22 0.30
N THR A 7 2.34 -0.71 -0.60
CA THR A 7 1.79 -0.73 -1.95
C THR A 7 1.81 -2.14 -2.54
N GLY A 8 1.12 -2.37 -3.65
CA GLY A 8 1.04 -3.71 -4.21
C GLY A 8 0.01 -3.84 -5.31
N TYR A 9 -0.31 -5.08 -5.66
CA TYR A 9 -1.31 -5.38 -6.67
C TYR A 9 -2.68 -4.78 -6.37
N ARG A 10 -3.32 -4.27 -7.43
CA ARG A 10 -4.72 -3.86 -7.42
C ARG A 10 -5.63 -5.08 -7.50
N SER A 11 -6.88 -4.96 -7.03
CA SER A 11 -7.80 -6.11 -6.94
C SER A 11 -7.97 -6.85 -8.28
N PHE A 12 -8.04 -6.10 -9.38
CA PHE A 12 -8.18 -6.68 -10.72
C PHE A 12 -6.90 -7.34 -11.25
N GLU A 13 -5.71 -6.93 -10.78
CA GLU A 13 -4.43 -7.56 -11.14
C GLU A 13 -4.31 -8.95 -10.49
N LEU A 14 -4.97 -9.15 -9.34
CA LEU A 14 -5.10 -10.44 -8.66
C LEU A 14 -6.32 -11.26 -9.09
N GLY A 15 -7.16 -10.72 -9.99
CA GLY A 15 -8.45 -11.33 -10.33
C GLY A 15 -9.38 -11.51 -9.12
N ILE A 16 -9.29 -10.62 -8.12
CA ILE A 16 -10.15 -10.59 -6.94
C ILE A 16 -11.20 -9.49 -7.14
N PHE A 17 -12.44 -9.90 -7.35
CA PHE A 17 -13.57 -8.98 -7.61
C PHE A 17 -14.62 -8.97 -6.49
N SER A 18 -14.53 -9.91 -5.55
CA SER A 18 -15.47 -10.06 -4.44
C SER A 18 -14.76 -9.87 -3.12
N SER A 19 -15.36 -9.12 -2.20
CA SER A 19 -14.88 -8.99 -0.82
C SER A 19 -14.94 -10.29 -0.02
N LYS A 20 -15.64 -11.32 -0.52
CA LYS A 20 -15.75 -12.65 0.10
C LYS A 20 -14.71 -13.66 -0.42
N ASP A 21 -13.78 -13.22 -1.26
CA ASP A 21 -12.73 -14.10 -1.78
C ASP A 21 -11.84 -14.58 -0.63
N GLN A 22 -11.69 -15.89 -0.48
CA GLN A 22 -10.92 -16.50 0.60
C GLN A 22 -9.44 -16.06 0.59
N ARG A 23 -8.89 -15.74 -0.60
CA ARG A 23 -7.52 -15.24 -0.76
C ARG A 23 -7.29 -13.95 0.01
N ILE A 24 -8.33 -13.11 0.19
CA ILE A 24 -8.23 -11.86 0.96
C ILE A 24 -7.89 -12.18 2.42
N SER A 25 -8.50 -13.21 3.01
CA SER A 25 -8.23 -13.62 4.39
C SER A 25 -6.79 -14.08 4.58
N MET A 26 -6.26 -14.83 3.61
CA MET A 26 -4.86 -15.28 3.60
C MET A 26 -3.92 -14.06 3.51
N ILE A 27 -4.18 -13.15 2.57
CA ILE A 27 -3.38 -11.93 2.39
C ILE A 27 -3.38 -11.07 3.65
N LYS A 28 -4.55 -10.86 4.28
CA LYS A 28 -4.64 -10.10 5.54
C LYS A 28 -3.88 -10.74 6.69
N THR A 29 -3.85 -12.07 6.75
CA THR A 29 -3.08 -12.80 7.78
C THR A 29 -1.59 -12.54 7.61
N ALA A 30 -1.09 -12.63 6.37
CA ALA A 30 0.30 -12.31 6.04
C ALA A 30 0.64 -10.84 6.32
N ILE A 31 -0.23 -9.91 5.91
CA ILE A 31 -0.07 -8.49 6.22
C ILE A 31 0.01 -8.29 7.73
N ARG A 32 -0.90 -8.87 8.53
CA ARG A 32 -0.90 -8.67 9.99
C ARG A 32 0.41 -9.14 10.62
N LYS A 33 0.91 -10.31 10.21
CA LYS A 33 2.20 -10.85 10.69
C LYS A 33 3.35 -9.89 10.35
N ASP A 34 3.40 -9.41 9.11
CA ASP A 34 4.46 -8.53 8.63
C ASP A 34 4.42 -7.14 9.29
N LEU A 35 3.23 -6.56 9.43
CA LEU A 35 3.06 -5.24 10.06
C LEU A 35 3.38 -5.26 11.56
N ILE A 36 3.10 -6.36 12.26
CA ILE A 36 3.52 -6.51 13.66
C ILE A 36 5.04 -6.50 13.77
N ASN A 37 5.75 -7.23 12.90
CA ASN A 37 7.22 -7.20 12.90
C ASN A 37 7.75 -5.77 12.67
N TYR A 38 7.16 -5.03 11.73
CA TYR A 38 7.52 -3.63 11.51
C TYR A 38 7.29 -2.74 12.73
N LEU A 39 6.16 -2.92 13.42
CA LEU A 39 5.86 -2.20 14.66
C LEU A 39 6.87 -2.53 15.77
N GLU A 40 7.26 -3.81 15.91
CA GLU A 40 8.27 -4.26 16.86
C GLU A 40 9.68 -3.71 16.54
N GLU A 41 9.98 -3.51 15.26
CA GLU A 41 11.21 -2.87 14.76
C GLU A 41 11.19 -1.33 14.90
N GLY A 42 10.06 -0.75 15.34
CA GLY A 42 9.93 0.68 15.64
C GLY A 42 9.37 1.53 14.50
N VAL A 43 8.74 0.93 13.49
CA VAL A 43 7.92 1.67 12.51
C VAL A 43 6.71 2.27 13.22
N ASP A 44 6.50 3.57 13.05
CA ASP A 44 5.39 4.30 13.65
C ASP A 44 4.42 4.90 12.62
N TRP A 45 4.78 4.94 11.33
CA TRP A 45 3.93 5.44 10.24
C TRP A 45 3.79 4.44 9.09
N PHE A 46 2.54 4.19 8.68
CA PHE A 46 2.22 3.46 7.45
C PHE A 46 1.64 4.42 6.40
N ILE A 47 2.28 4.48 5.23
CA ILE A 47 1.95 5.40 4.15
C ILE A 47 1.25 4.65 3.02
N PHE A 48 0.14 5.19 2.54
CA PHE A 48 -0.67 4.65 1.44
C PHE A 48 -0.79 5.63 0.29
N THR A 49 -1.16 5.13 -0.89
CA THR A 49 -1.42 5.92 -2.11
C THR A 49 -2.89 5.91 -2.55
N GLY A 50 -3.72 5.09 -1.89
CA GLY A 50 -5.16 5.04 -2.09
C GLY A 50 -5.59 4.16 -3.25
N ASN A 51 -4.80 3.13 -3.57
CA ASN A 51 -5.18 2.11 -4.56
C ASN A 51 -6.10 1.05 -3.94
N LEU A 52 -7.09 0.57 -4.70
CA LEU A 52 -7.93 -0.55 -4.28
C LEU A 52 -7.26 -1.88 -4.57
N GLY A 53 -7.32 -2.82 -3.63
CA GLY A 53 -6.61 -4.10 -3.67
C GLY A 53 -5.77 -4.28 -2.42
N PHE A 54 -4.48 -4.54 -2.60
CA PHE A 54 -3.57 -4.79 -1.48
C PHE A 54 -3.54 -3.66 -0.44
N GLU A 55 -3.41 -2.40 -0.88
CA GLU A 55 -3.41 -1.24 0.02
C GLU A 55 -4.69 -1.14 0.84
N GLN A 56 -5.85 -1.49 0.26
CA GLN A 56 -7.12 -1.48 0.98
C GLN A 56 -7.13 -2.54 2.08
N TRP A 57 -6.74 -3.77 1.76
CA TRP A 57 -6.70 -4.84 2.76
C TRP A 57 -5.67 -4.57 3.85
N ALA A 58 -4.56 -3.93 3.50
CA ALA A 58 -3.57 -3.50 4.48
C ALA A 58 -4.10 -2.37 5.36
N LEU A 59 -4.83 -1.39 4.82
CA LEU A 59 -5.46 -0.35 5.63
C LEU A 59 -6.45 -0.94 6.65
N GLU A 60 -7.25 -1.92 6.25
CA GLU A 60 -8.16 -2.64 7.15
C GLU A 60 -7.39 -3.29 8.31
N VAL A 61 -6.29 -4.01 8.02
CA VAL A 61 -5.44 -4.63 9.05
C VAL A 61 -4.76 -3.58 9.94
N VAL A 62 -4.26 -2.49 9.37
CA VAL A 62 -3.63 -1.41 10.15
C VAL A 62 -4.64 -0.77 11.11
N ASN A 63 -5.88 -0.57 10.68
CA ASN A 63 -6.94 -0.03 11.54
C ASN A 63 -7.26 -0.96 12.72
N ASP A 64 -7.24 -2.27 12.51
CA ASP A 64 -7.36 -3.24 13.60
C ASP A 64 -6.17 -3.13 14.57
N LEU A 65 -4.94 -3.07 14.03
CA LEU A 65 -3.71 -2.94 14.82
C LEU A 65 -3.61 -1.63 15.61
N LYS A 66 -4.25 -0.54 15.16
CA LYS A 66 -4.34 0.72 15.92
C LYS A 66 -4.99 0.55 17.30
N THR A 67 -5.78 -0.50 17.51
CA THR A 67 -6.37 -0.80 18.82
C THR A 67 -5.38 -1.41 19.80
N GLU A 68 -4.28 -1.98 19.27
CA GLU A 68 -3.25 -2.71 20.03
C GLU A 68 -1.92 -1.93 20.10
N TYR A 69 -1.61 -1.11 19.10
CA TYR A 69 -0.33 -0.41 18.93
C TYR A 69 -0.52 1.10 18.71
N LEU A 70 0.45 1.89 19.20
CA LEU A 70 0.53 3.32 18.89
C LEU A 70 1.20 3.52 17.54
N LEU A 71 0.39 3.72 16.51
CA LEU A 71 0.84 3.93 15.13
C LEU A 71 0.00 5.01 14.45
N GLN A 72 0.51 5.56 13.35
CA GLN A 72 -0.16 6.57 12.54
C GLN A 72 -0.23 6.12 11.08
N VAL A 73 -1.23 6.64 10.37
CA VAL A 73 -1.51 6.32 8.97
C VAL A 73 -1.64 7.60 8.17
N ALA A 74 -0.92 7.63 7.06
CA ALA A 74 -1.07 8.67 6.06
C ALA A 74 -1.55 8.11 4.72
N THR A 75 -2.39 8.86 4.04
CA THR A 75 -2.63 8.66 2.61
C THR A 75 -2.14 9.86 1.85
N ILE A 76 -1.21 9.63 0.94
CA ILE A 76 -0.69 10.65 0.03
C ILE A 76 -1.22 10.29 -1.35
N PHE A 77 -2.21 11.02 -1.82
CA PHE A 77 -2.75 10.82 -3.16
C PHE A 77 -1.89 11.53 -4.21
N PRO A 78 -1.78 10.95 -5.42
CA PRO A 78 -1.15 11.65 -6.54
C PRO A 78 -1.98 12.86 -6.97
N PHE A 79 -3.32 12.76 -6.99
CA PHE A 79 -4.23 13.81 -7.48
C PHE A 79 -5.45 14.02 -6.58
N GLU A 80 -5.99 15.24 -6.49
CA GLU A 80 -7.28 15.51 -5.83
C GLU A 80 -8.46 14.81 -6.53
N THR A 81 -8.35 14.63 -7.85
CA THR A 81 -9.34 13.91 -8.66
C THR A 81 -9.23 12.38 -8.54
N HIS A 82 -8.40 11.86 -7.63
CA HIS A 82 -8.22 10.40 -7.47
C HIS A 82 -9.55 9.72 -7.13
N GLY A 83 -9.90 8.72 -7.95
CA GLY A 83 -11.13 7.95 -7.82
C GLY A 83 -12.43 8.66 -8.20
N HIS A 84 -12.41 9.86 -8.80
CA HIS A 84 -13.64 10.57 -9.18
C HIS A 84 -14.54 9.80 -10.18
N ASN A 85 -13.94 8.98 -11.04
CA ASN A 85 -14.64 8.15 -12.03
C ASN A 85 -14.93 6.72 -11.54
N TRP A 86 -14.67 6.41 -10.27
CA TRP A 86 -14.93 5.08 -9.73
C TRP A 86 -16.42 4.91 -9.40
N SER A 87 -16.89 3.65 -9.36
CA SER A 87 -18.24 3.32 -8.89
C SER A 87 -18.46 3.79 -7.45
N GLU A 88 -19.72 3.96 -7.06
CA GLU A 88 -20.08 4.36 -5.69
C GLU A 88 -19.46 3.43 -4.63
N GLN A 89 -19.48 2.11 -4.85
CA GLN A 89 -18.84 1.14 -3.96
C GLN A 89 -17.33 1.38 -3.81
N ASN A 90 -16.65 1.71 -4.91
CA ASN A 90 -15.22 1.98 -4.89
C ASN A 90 -14.90 3.35 -4.28
N GLN A 91 -15.80 4.33 -4.40
CA GLN A 91 -15.68 5.63 -3.73
C GLN A 91 -15.89 5.50 -2.21
N GLU A 92 -16.78 4.63 -1.78
CA GLU A 92 -16.97 4.30 -0.36
C GLU A 92 -15.68 3.70 0.23
N LEU A 93 -15.07 2.72 -0.46
CA LEU A 93 -13.78 2.17 -0.04
C LEU A 93 -12.67 3.23 -0.03
N LEU A 94 -12.63 4.10 -1.04
CA LEU A 94 -11.68 5.21 -1.10
C LEU A 94 -11.86 6.21 0.06
N SER A 95 -13.08 6.39 0.56
CA SER A 95 -13.35 7.30 1.68
C SER A 95 -12.59 6.90 2.95
N GLN A 96 -12.30 5.61 3.13
CA GLN A 96 -11.50 5.11 4.26
C GLN A 96 -10.08 5.65 4.22
N PHE A 97 -9.47 5.69 3.03
CA PHE A 97 -8.15 6.30 2.83
C PHE A 97 -8.16 7.82 3.07
N LYS A 98 -9.31 8.49 2.93
CA LYS A 98 -9.47 9.93 3.21
C LYS A 98 -9.76 10.22 4.69
N ALA A 99 -10.03 9.19 5.50
CA ALA A 99 -10.37 9.29 6.91
C ALA A 99 -9.23 8.84 7.84
N VAL A 100 -7.98 8.83 7.33
CA VAL A 100 -6.78 8.48 8.10
C VAL A 100 -6.19 9.71 8.81
N ASP A 101 -5.14 9.51 9.62
CA ASP A 101 -4.59 10.57 10.49
C ASP A 101 -4.01 11.75 9.71
N PHE A 102 -3.47 11.49 8.52
CA PHE A 102 -2.97 12.52 7.62
C PHE A 102 -3.33 12.24 6.16
N VAL A 103 -3.88 13.24 5.47
CA VAL A 103 -4.21 13.14 4.05
C VAL A 103 -3.54 14.28 3.29
N LYS A 104 -2.87 13.94 2.19
CA LYS A 104 -2.23 14.91 1.30
C LYS A 104 -2.55 14.58 -0.15
N TYR A 105 -2.67 15.63 -0.97
CA TYR A 105 -2.76 15.52 -2.42
C TYR A 105 -1.54 16.19 -3.03
N SER A 106 -0.88 15.52 -3.97
CA SER A 106 0.36 16.03 -4.57
C SER A 106 0.09 17.05 -5.68
N PHE A 107 -0.99 16.85 -6.43
CA PHE A 107 -1.40 17.71 -7.53
C PHE A 107 -2.93 17.84 -7.59
N PRO A 108 -3.50 18.92 -8.17
CA PRO A 108 -4.95 19.03 -8.34
C PRO A 108 -5.51 18.00 -9.34
N THR A 109 -4.88 17.86 -10.51
CA THR A 109 -5.32 16.94 -11.57
C THR A 109 -4.14 16.41 -12.38
N TYR A 110 -4.39 15.36 -13.15
CA TYR A 110 -3.42 14.81 -14.10
C TYR A 110 -3.32 15.69 -15.35
N GLU A 111 -2.10 16.09 -15.68
CA GLU A 111 -1.74 16.90 -16.84
C GLU A 111 -0.68 16.20 -17.70
N ASN A 112 0.31 15.56 -17.07
CA ASN A 112 1.40 14.90 -17.81
C ASN A 112 2.12 13.80 -17.00
N PRO A 113 2.84 12.87 -17.67
CA PRO A 113 3.51 11.75 -16.99
C PRO A 113 4.58 12.15 -15.98
N GLN A 114 5.19 13.33 -16.09
CA GLN A 114 6.25 13.78 -15.17
C GLN A 114 5.73 13.91 -13.74
N GLN A 115 4.43 14.21 -13.56
CA GLN A 115 3.78 14.27 -12.25
C GLN A 115 3.92 12.96 -11.47
N PHE A 116 3.81 11.80 -12.14
CA PHE A 116 4.02 10.51 -11.47
C PHE A 116 5.47 10.31 -11.04
N SER A 117 6.45 10.73 -11.84
CA SER A 117 7.85 10.65 -11.44
C SER A 117 8.15 11.54 -10.23
N SER A 118 7.63 12.77 -10.21
CA SER A 118 7.77 13.68 -9.06
C SER A 118 7.03 13.15 -7.83
N TYR A 119 5.87 12.55 -8.02
CA TYR A 119 5.10 11.91 -6.97
C TYR A 119 5.85 10.73 -6.34
N TYR A 120 6.40 9.81 -7.14
CA TYR A 120 7.22 8.71 -6.63
C TYR A 120 8.47 9.21 -5.91
N GLN A 121 9.14 10.24 -6.44
CA GLN A 121 10.27 10.86 -5.76
C GLN A 121 9.87 11.44 -4.40
N PHE A 122 8.70 12.08 -4.31
CA PHE A 122 8.18 12.59 -3.04
C PHE A 122 7.92 11.46 -2.03
N LEU A 123 7.25 10.38 -2.44
CA LEU A 123 7.01 9.23 -1.57
C LEU A 123 8.34 8.67 -1.03
N LEU A 124 9.26 8.33 -1.92
CA LEU A 124 10.51 7.68 -1.56
C LEU A 124 11.46 8.58 -0.75
N ALA A 125 11.33 9.90 -0.84
CA ALA A 125 12.09 10.84 -0.03
C ALA A 125 11.50 11.03 1.39
N ASN A 126 10.30 10.53 1.65
CA ASN A 126 9.59 10.67 2.93
C ASN A 126 9.25 9.31 3.57
N THR A 127 9.88 8.24 3.10
CA THR A 127 9.76 6.89 3.67
C THR A 127 11.14 6.23 3.71
N GLU A 128 11.39 5.45 4.75
CA GLU A 128 12.63 4.70 4.95
C GLU A 128 12.60 3.31 4.32
N GLY A 129 11.40 2.79 4.03
CA GLY A 129 11.21 1.48 3.46
C GLY A 129 9.88 1.30 2.74
N ALA A 130 9.66 0.12 2.17
CA ALA A 130 8.37 -0.25 1.60
C ALA A 130 8.05 -1.72 1.79
N TYR A 131 6.80 -1.99 2.09
CA TYR A 131 6.19 -3.32 2.08
C TYR A 131 5.36 -3.47 0.81
N VAL A 132 5.80 -4.35 -0.08
CA VAL A 132 5.27 -4.44 -1.44
C VAL A 132 4.71 -5.82 -1.75
N PHE A 133 3.40 -5.93 -2.00
CA PHE A 133 2.86 -7.16 -2.60
C PHE A 133 3.08 -7.13 -4.11
N TYR A 134 4.14 -7.80 -4.55
CA TYR A 134 4.55 -7.84 -5.94
C TYR A 134 5.41 -9.06 -6.26
N ASP A 135 5.30 -9.54 -7.49
CA ASP A 135 6.00 -10.70 -8.01
C ASP A 135 6.56 -10.36 -9.40
N THR A 136 7.82 -10.70 -9.66
CA THR A 136 8.46 -10.44 -10.95
C THR A 136 7.89 -11.27 -12.09
N GLU A 137 7.25 -12.40 -11.80
CA GLU A 137 6.61 -13.23 -12.82
C GLU A 137 5.30 -12.62 -13.34
N HIS A 138 4.67 -11.74 -12.55
CA HIS A 138 3.37 -11.12 -12.85
C HIS A 138 3.50 -9.59 -12.90
N GLU A 139 4.27 -9.08 -13.89
CA GLU A 139 4.58 -7.65 -13.96
C GLU A 139 3.34 -6.75 -14.16
N THR A 140 3.27 -5.68 -13.37
CA THR A 140 2.33 -4.57 -13.53
C THR A 140 3.08 -3.24 -13.65
N ASN A 141 2.34 -2.13 -13.78
CA ASN A 141 2.94 -0.79 -13.76
C ASN A 141 3.66 -0.47 -12.43
N LEU A 142 3.41 -1.25 -11.37
CA LEU A 142 4.14 -1.13 -10.11
C LEU A 142 5.65 -1.33 -10.29
N LYS A 143 6.08 -2.05 -11.34
CA LYS A 143 7.49 -2.26 -11.69
C LYS A 143 8.31 -0.97 -11.76
N TYR A 144 7.71 0.14 -12.21
CA TYR A 144 8.40 1.42 -12.29
C TYR A 144 8.74 2.00 -10.91
N LEU A 145 7.82 1.84 -9.95
CA LEU A 145 8.04 2.26 -8.57
C LEU A 145 9.03 1.32 -7.86
N VAL A 146 8.87 0.00 -8.02
CA VAL A 146 9.81 -1.00 -7.47
C VAL A 146 11.22 -0.79 -8.01
N ALA A 147 11.38 -0.53 -9.31
CA ALA A 147 12.69 -0.24 -9.89
C ALA A 147 13.35 1.00 -9.26
N LYS A 148 12.57 2.05 -8.94
CA LYS A 148 13.07 3.23 -8.23
C LYS A 148 13.46 2.93 -6.78
N MET A 149 12.66 2.13 -6.06
CA MET A 149 12.99 1.68 -4.70
C MET A 149 14.30 0.91 -4.66
N LYS A 150 14.48 -0.04 -5.59
CA LYS A 150 15.72 -0.85 -5.70
C LYS A 150 16.97 -0.03 -6.04
N GLN A 151 16.82 1.19 -6.56
CA GLN A 151 17.94 2.08 -6.87
C GLN A 151 18.36 2.93 -5.67
N LEU A 152 17.56 3.00 -4.61
CA LEU A 152 17.88 3.78 -3.43
C LEU A 152 18.82 3.00 -2.51
N PRO A 153 19.98 3.57 -2.14
CA PRO A 153 20.81 2.97 -1.11
C PRO A 153 20.05 3.01 0.22
N ASP A 154 20.20 1.95 1.02
CA ASP A 154 19.66 1.86 2.38
C ASP A 154 18.14 2.03 2.48
N TYR A 155 17.39 1.62 1.44
CA TYR A 155 15.93 1.61 1.45
C TYR A 155 15.40 0.20 1.73
N ASP A 156 14.74 0.02 2.88
CA ASP A 156 14.29 -1.29 3.35
C ASP A 156 13.07 -1.77 2.56
N LEU A 157 13.33 -2.57 1.54
CA LEU A 157 12.32 -3.09 0.63
C LEU A 157 12.01 -4.56 0.93
N SER A 158 10.81 -4.82 1.45
CA SER A 158 10.30 -6.17 1.65
C SER A 158 9.19 -6.50 0.66
N PHE A 159 9.10 -7.79 0.30
CA PHE A 159 8.10 -8.28 -0.62
C PHE A 159 7.22 -9.33 0.04
N LEU A 160 5.92 -9.18 -0.12
CA LEU A 160 5.00 -10.30 -0.06
C LEU A 160 4.96 -10.90 -1.47
N THR A 161 5.42 -12.14 -1.65
CA THR A 161 5.28 -12.88 -2.91
C THR A 161 4.19 -13.92 -2.78
N PHE A 162 3.77 -14.53 -3.90
CA PHE A 162 2.80 -15.64 -3.84
C PHE A 162 3.36 -16.86 -3.10
N GLU A 163 4.67 -17.13 -3.25
CA GLU A 163 5.37 -18.18 -2.51
C GLU A 163 5.30 -17.94 -1.01
N ARG A 164 5.69 -16.75 -0.54
CA ARG A 164 5.62 -16.37 0.88
C ARG A 164 4.20 -16.42 1.43
N LEU A 165 3.22 -16.03 0.62
CA LEU A 165 1.81 -16.10 1.01
C LEU A 165 1.38 -17.56 1.27
N ASN A 166 1.87 -18.52 0.48
CA ASN A 166 1.59 -19.94 0.69
C ASN A 166 2.29 -20.46 1.94
N GLU A 167 3.56 -20.09 2.17
CA GLU A 167 4.31 -20.48 3.38
C GLU A 167 3.59 -20.06 4.66
N ILE A 168 3.10 -18.81 4.72
CA ILE A 168 2.39 -18.28 5.90
C ILE A 168 1.06 -19.01 6.16
N VAL A 169 0.46 -19.61 5.14
CA VAL A 169 -0.80 -20.35 5.26
C VAL A 169 -0.58 -21.80 5.68
N GLU A 170 0.59 -22.35 5.36
CA GLU A 170 0.98 -23.71 5.75
C GLU A 170 1.55 -23.79 7.19
N GLU A 171 2.01 -22.67 7.75
CA GLU A 171 2.41 -22.51 9.16
C GLU A 171 1.23 -22.57 10.15
#